data_AF-A0A0Q9K650-F1
#
_entry.id   AF-A0A0Q9K650-F1
#
_cell.length_a   1.000
_cell.length_b   1.000
_cell.length_c   1.000
_cell.angle_alpha   90.00
_cell.angle_beta   90.00
_cell.angle_gamma   90.00
#
_symmetry.space_group_name_H-M   'P 1'
#
loop_
_entity.id
_entity.type
_entity.pdbx_description
1 polymer ?
#
loop_
_entity_poly.entity_id
_entity_poly.type
_entity_poly.pdbx_seq_one_letter_code
_entity_poly.pdbx_strand_id
1 'polypeptide(L)'
;MTSIPANWLSREERVEVVKCPVTTRPKTLHSSAYRAKRQDGSVVFIERKDILLEDEETLIEELARILKTYNNPQRSDRYSLILRQLMKNEVPFYRPLEQRMSESNNEQLLLRLK
;
A
#
# COMPACT_ATOMS: atom_id res chain seq x y z
N MET A 1 0.66 -19.10 -11.47
CA MET A 1 0.17 -17.84 -10.87
C MET A 1 1.12 -17.50 -9.74
N THR A 2 1.85 -16.39 -9.83
CA THR A 2 2.82 -15.97 -8.81
C THR A 2 2.06 -15.38 -7.63
N SER A 3 2.32 -15.86 -6.41
CA SER A 3 1.85 -15.20 -5.19
C SER A 3 2.70 -13.96 -4.93
N ILE A 4 2.06 -12.92 -4.38
CA ILE A 4 2.66 -11.63 -4.08
C ILE A 4 2.45 -11.38 -2.59
N PRO A 5 3.50 -11.09 -1.82
CA PRO A 5 3.36 -10.66 -0.43
C PRO A 5 2.57 -9.34 -0.33
N ALA A 6 1.66 -9.27 0.63
CA ALA A 6 0.82 -8.10 0.83
C ALA A 6 0.36 -7.95 2.29
N ASN A 7 0.05 -6.72 2.67
CA ASN A 7 -0.62 -6.39 3.92
C ASN A 7 -2.13 -6.27 3.69
N TRP A 8 -2.91 -7.02 4.47
CA TRP A 8 -4.35 -6.89 4.57
C TRP A 8 -4.68 -5.81 5.60
N LEU A 9 -5.09 -4.64 5.12
CA LEU A 9 -5.19 -3.43 5.95
C LEU A 9 -6.23 -3.55 7.07
N SER A 10 -7.45 -4.00 6.78
CA SER A 10 -8.51 -4.15 7.79
C SER A 10 -8.26 -5.22 8.85
N ARG A 11 -7.30 -6.13 8.61
CA ARG A 11 -6.93 -7.20 9.54
C ARG A 11 -5.55 -7.05 10.14
N GLU A 12 -4.78 -6.06 9.69
CA GLU A 12 -3.38 -5.85 10.09
C GLU A 12 -2.54 -7.14 9.96
N GLU A 13 -2.80 -7.90 8.88
CA GLU A 13 -2.25 -9.24 8.66
C GLU A 13 -1.41 -9.28 7.38
N ARG A 14 -0.25 -9.96 7.44
CA ARG A 14 0.54 -10.29 6.24
C ARG A 14 0.01 -11.55 5.56
N VAL A 15 -0.24 -11.46 4.27
CA VAL A 15 -0.80 -12.54 3.45
C VAL A 15 -0.08 -12.67 2.11
N GLU A 16 -0.09 -13.87 1.56
CA GLU A 16 0.25 -14.09 0.16
C GLU A 16 -0.99 -14.04 -0.71
N VAL A 17 -0.95 -13.20 -1.76
CA VAL A 17 -2.09 -12.99 -2.63
C VAL A 17 -1.80 -13.22 -4.09
N VAL A 18 -2.84 -13.61 -4.82
CA VAL A 18 -2.83 -13.70 -6.28
C VAL A 18 -3.89 -12.74 -6.82
N LYS A 19 -3.52 -11.92 -7.80
CA LYS A 19 -4.48 -11.03 -8.46
C LYS A 19 -5.58 -11.85 -9.13
N CYS A 20 -6.84 -11.55 -8.83
CA CYS A 20 -7.97 -12.24 -9.44
C CYS A 20 -8.27 -11.65 -10.82
N PRO A 21 -8.31 -12.47 -11.88
CA PRO A 21 -8.96 -12.10 -13.12
C PRO A 21 -10.42 -11.67 -12.90
N VAL A 22 -10.89 -10.73 -13.72
CA VAL A 22 -12.30 -10.28 -13.70
C VAL A 22 -13.26 -11.47 -13.89
N THR A 23 -12.85 -12.48 -14.65
CA THR A 23 -13.63 -13.70 -14.93
C THR A 23 -13.86 -14.60 -13.72
N THR A 24 -13.00 -14.53 -12.69
CA THR A 24 -13.07 -15.39 -11.50
C THR A 24 -13.41 -14.61 -10.23
N ARG A 25 -13.65 -13.29 -10.34
CA ARG A 25 -13.98 -12.43 -9.21
C ARG A 25 -15.45 -12.64 -8.80
N PRO A 26 -15.77 -12.71 -7.49
CA PRO A 26 -17.16 -12.68 -7.03
C PRO A 26 -17.90 -11.45 -7.59
N LYS A 27 -19.13 -11.65 -8.08
CA LYS A 27 -19.96 -10.58 -8.65
C LYS A 27 -20.33 -9.49 -7.64
N THR A 28 -20.25 -9.80 -6.35
CA THR A 28 -20.47 -8.86 -5.24
C THR A 28 -19.35 -7.83 -5.08
N LEU A 29 -18.17 -8.07 -5.68
CA LEU A 29 -17.06 -7.12 -5.63
C LEU A 29 -17.11 -6.21 -6.86
N HIS A 30 -17.20 -4.91 -6.60
CA HIS A 30 -17.26 -3.87 -7.64
C HIS A 30 -15.86 -3.44 -8.11
N SER A 31 -14.82 -3.70 -7.30
CA SER A 31 -13.43 -3.30 -7.54
C SER A 31 -12.52 -4.48 -7.88
N SER A 32 -11.32 -4.21 -8.41
CA SER A 32 -10.27 -5.24 -8.55
C SER A 32 -10.09 -6.01 -7.25
N ALA A 33 -9.81 -7.31 -7.32
CA ALA A 33 -9.72 -8.15 -6.13
C ALA A 33 -8.50 -9.07 -6.18
N TYR A 34 -8.10 -9.50 -4.99
CA TYR A 34 -7.01 -10.42 -4.75
C TYR A 34 -7.53 -11.64 -4.01
N ARG A 35 -6.93 -12.79 -4.28
CA ARG A 35 -7.22 -14.04 -3.59
C ARG A 35 -6.09 -14.33 -2.61
N ALA A 36 -6.43 -14.48 -1.34
CA ALA A 36 -5.50 -14.96 -0.32
C ALA A 36 -5.89 -16.37 0.11
N LYS A 37 -4.90 -17.21 0.41
CA LYS A 37 -5.11 -18.50 1.09
C LYS A 37 -4.72 -18.33 2.55
N ARG A 38 -5.65 -18.59 3.47
CA ARG A 38 -5.41 -18.54 4.91
C ARG A 38 -4.69 -19.80 5.41
N GLN A 39 -4.14 -19.72 6.62
CA GLN A 39 -3.45 -20.85 7.27
C GLN A 39 -4.36 -22.07 7.46
N ASP A 40 -5.66 -21.84 7.69
CA ASP A 40 -6.69 -22.89 7.80
C ASP A 40 -7.06 -23.53 6.44
N GLY A 41 -6.41 -23.11 5.35
CA GLY A 41 -6.67 -23.60 3.99
C GLY A 41 -7.85 -22.94 3.29
N SER A 42 -8.62 -22.08 3.96
CA SER A 42 -9.71 -21.33 3.35
C SER A 42 -9.19 -20.27 2.37
N VAL A 43 -10.03 -19.96 1.38
CA VAL A 43 -9.73 -18.97 0.35
C VAL A 43 -10.63 -17.77 0.55
N VAL A 44 -10.03 -16.59 0.59
CA VAL A 44 -10.75 -15.33 0.74
C VAL A 44 -10.44 -14.38 -0.39
N PHE A 45 -11.41 -13.54 -0.71
CA PHE A 45 -11.26 -12.46 -1.68
C PHE A 45 -11.15 -11.13 -0.93
N ILE A 46 -10.12 -10.36 -1.26
CA ILE A 46 -9.80 -9.07 -0.66
C ILE A 46 -9.94 -8.01 -1.75
N GLU A 47 -10.70 -6.96 -1.48
CA GLU A 47 -10.84 -5.84 -2.42
C GLU A 47 -9.53 -5.05 -2.54
N ARG A 48 -9.30 -4.46 -3.71
CA ARG A 48 -8.10 -3.65 -3.98
C ARG A 48 -7.87 -2.56 -2.93
N LYS A 49 -8.93 -1.94 -2.44
CA LYS A 49 -8.87 -0.87 -1.42
C LYS A 49 -8.39 -1.32 -0.04
N ASP A 50 -8.34 -2.62 0.21
CA ASP A 50 -8.05 -3.21 1.52
C ASP A 50 -6.75 -4.03 1.51
N ILE A 51 -5.98 -3.92 0.44
CA ILE A 51 -4.72 -4.64 0.28
C ILE A 51 -3.61 -3.70 -0.15
N LEU A 52 -2.42 -3.90 0.38
CA LEU A 52 -1.23 -3.15 0.02
C LEU A 52 -0.12 -4.14 -0.32
N LEU A 53 0.34 -4.13 -1.56
CA LEU A 53 1.41 -5.04 -2.01
C LEU A 53 2.77 -4.53 -1.52
N GLU A 54 3.74 -5.43 -1.35
CA GLU A 54 5.10 -5.08 -0.88
C GLU A 54 5.80 -4.02 -1.75
N ASP A 55 5.72 -4.15 -3.09
CA ASP A 55 6.25 -3.13 -4.01
C ASP A 55 5.57 -1.77 -3.83
N GLU A 56 4.29 -1.77 -3.46
CA GLU A 56 3.53 -0.55 -3.24
C GLU A 56 3.87 0.09 -1.89
N GLU A 57 4.20 -0.71 -0.87
CA GLU A 57 4.78 -0.19 0.38
C GLU A 57 6.07 0.56 0.11
N THR A 58 6.94 -0.02 -0.72
CA THR A 58 8.22 0.60 -1.10
C THR A 58 8.00 1.94 -1.79
N LEU A 59 7.02 2.03 -2.70
CA LEU A 59 6.66 3.28 -3.36
C LEU A 59 6.12 4.33 -2.37
N ILE A 60 5.33 3.92 -1.39
CA ILE A 60 4.80 4.81 -0.35
C ILE A 60 5.90 5.33 0.56
N GLU A 61 6.87 4.48 0.92
CA GLU A 61 8.05 4.87 1.70
C GLU A 61 8.90 5.89 0.96
N GLU A 62 9.13 5.67 -0.33
CA GLU A 62 9.85 6.63 -1.16
C GLU A 62 9.07 7.95 -1.29
N LEU A 63 7.75 7.89 -1.47
CA LEU A 63 6.90 9.08 -1.52
C LEU A 63 6.98 9.87 -0.20
N ALA A 64 6.90 9.19 0.95
CA ALA A 64 7.05 9.81 2.27
C ALA A 64 8.42 10.48 2.40
N ARG A 65 9.49 9.84 1.93
CA ARG A 65 10.84 10.41 1.94
C ARG A 65 10.90 11.68 1.10
N ILE A 66 10.38 11.67 -0.11
CA ILE A 66 10.34 12.86 -1.00
C ILE A 66 9.59 14.02 -0.31
N LEU A 67 8.41 13.75 0.26
CA LEU A 67 7.61 14.77 0.94
C LEU A 67 8.31 15.37 2.15
N LYS A 68 9.18 14.61 2.83
CA LYS A 68 9.99 15.08 3.95
C LYS A 68 11.24 15.85 3.50
N THR A 69 11.85 15.46 2.39
CA THR A 69 13.10 16.05 1.90
C THR A 69 12.88 17.36 1.15
N TYR A 70 11.83 17.46 0.34
CA TYR A 70 11.63 18.60 -0.55
C TYR A 70 10.50 19.50 -0.05
N ASN A 71 10.82 20.77 0.22
CA ASN A 71 9.80 21.81 0.49
C ASN A 71 8.81 21.99 -0.68
N ASN A 72 9.26 21.70 -1.91
CA ASN A 72 8.40 21.57 -3.08
C ASN A 72 8.61 20.18 -3.71
N PRO A 73 7.74 19.19 -3.40
CA PRO A 73 7.86 17.82 -3.88
C PRO A 73 7.88 17.68 -5.41
N GLN A 74 7.28 18.62 -6.15
CA GLN A 74 7.27 18.59 -7.62
C GLN A 74 8.65 18.78 -8.24
N ARG A 75 9.66 19.21 -7.46
CA ARG A 75 11.06 19.27 -7.90
C ARG A 75 11.72 17.89 -7.99
N SER A 76 11.12 16.85 -7.41
CA SER A 76 11.58 15.48 -7.57
C SER A 76 10.96 14.86 -8.81
N ASP A 77 11.80 14.42 -9.75
CA ASP A 77 11.35 13.69 -10.95
C ASP A 77 10.57 12.41 -10.61
N ARG A 78 10.86 11.82 -9.44
CA ARG A 78 10.20 10.61 -8.94
C ARG A 78 8.80 10.89 -8.38
N TYR A 79 8.54 12.07 -7.81
CA TYR A 79 7.28 12.39 -7.14
C TYR A 79 6.05 12.12 -8.03
N SER A 80 6.00 12.77 -9.19
CA SER A 80 4.87 12.64 -10.11
C SER A 80 4.78 11.26 -10.76
N LEU A 81 5.88 10.52 -10.86
CA LEU A 81 5.87 9.14 -11.35
C LEU A 81 5.22 8.20 -10.33
N ILE A 82 5.66 8.28 -9.07
CA ILE A 82 5.12 7.47 -7.98
C ILE A 82 3.64 7.75 -7.78
N LEU A 83 3.25 9.04 -7.68
CA LEU A 83 1.85 9.42 -7.48
C LEU A 83 0.95 8.89 -8.61
N ARG A 84 1.39 9.03 -9.88
CA ARG A 84 0.66 8.49 -11.03
C ARG A 84 0.53 6.98 -10.98
N GLN A 85 1.59 6.26 -10.59
CA GLN A 85 1.55 4.80 -10.48
C GLN A 85 0.59 4.34 -9.37
N LEU A 86 0.65 4.97 -8.20
CA LEU A 86 -0.24 4.67 -7.07
C LEU A 86 -1.71 4.92 -7.43
N MET A 87 -2.02 6.05 -8.10
CA MET A 87 -3.38 6.34 -8.55
C MET A 87 -3.86 5.38 -9.65
N LYS A 88 -3.02 5.11 -10.66
CA LYS A 88 -3.34 4.20 -11.77
C LYS A 88 -3.67 2.78 -11.29
N ASN A 89 -2.98 2.32 -10.25
CA ASN A 89 -3.17 0.98 -9.68
C ASN A 89 -4.19 0.94 -8.54
N GLU A 90 -4.90 2.05 -8.29
CA GLU A 90 -5.91 2.18 -7.23
C GLU A 90 -5.35 1.79 -5.85
N VAL A 91 -4.09 2.15 -5.56
CA VAL A 91 -3.44 1.79 -4.30
C VAL A 91 -4.09 2.56 -3.14
N PRO A 92 -4.42 1.91 -2.02
CA PRO A 92 -4.95 2.59 -0.83
C PRO A 92 -3.84 3.30 -0.03
N PHE A 93 -3.14 4.26 -0.64
CA PHE A 93 -1.88 4.80 -0.11
C PHE A 93 -2.03 5.95 0.90
N TYR A 94 -3.19 6.61 0.98
CA TYR A 94 -3.35 7.82 1.81
C TYR A 94 -3.07 7.57 3.30
N ARG A 95 -3.75 6.58 3.92
CA ARG A 95 -3.53 6.25 5.34
C ARG A 95 -2.10 5.75 5.62
N PRO A 96 -1.54 4.78 4.86
CA PRO A 96 -0.16 4.34 5.06
C PRO A 96 0.88 5.45 4.90
N LEU A 97 0.64 6.41 4.00
CA LEU A 97 1.50 7.58 3.81
C LEU A 97 1.45 8.51 5.03
N GLU A 98 0.25 8.84 5.52
CA GLU A 98 0.04 9.68 6.70
C GLU A 98 0.70 9.10 7.96
N GLN A 99 0.59 7.78 8.18
CA GLN A 99 1.27 7.09 9.27
C GLN A 99 2.79 7.30 9.22
N ARG A 100 3.41 7.02 8.07
CA ARG A 100 4.86 7.20 7.86
C ARG A 100 5.30 8.64 8.01
N MET A 101 4.47 9.60 7.62
CA MET A 101 4.75 11.03 7.82
C MET A 101 4.71 11.42 9.30
N SER A 102 3.78 10.84 10.07
CA SER A 102 3.60 11.11 11.50
C SER A 102 4.71 10.51 12.37
N GLU A 103 5.17 9.31 12.05
CA GLU A 103 6.28 8.63 12.76
C GLU A 103 7.55 9.48 12.76
N SER A 104 7.92 10.10 11.64
CA SER A 104 9.11 10.95 11.60
C SER A 104 8.98 12.28 12.36
N ASN A 105 7.77 12.83 12.50
CA ASN A 105 7.58 14.00 13.36
C ASN A 105 7.84 13.63 14.83
N ASN A 106 7.39 12.44 15.25
CA ASN A 106 7.67 11.92 16.59
C ASN A 106 9.16 11.64 16.80
N GLU A 107 9.87 11.08 15.81
CA GLU A 107 11.32 10.86 15.91
C GLU A 107 12.11 12.17 16.03
N GLN A 108 11.77 13.20 15.24
CA GLN A 108 12.42 14.51 15.35
C GLN A 108 12.15 15.21 16.69
N LEU A 109 10.95 15.01 17.27
CA LEU A 109 10.63 15.49 18.62
C LEU A 109 11.44 14.75 19.70
N LEU A 110 11.57 13.44 19.59
CA LEU A 110 12.35 12.62 20.53
C LEU A 110 13.86 12.92 20.49
N LEU A 111 14.40 13.24 19.30
CA LEU A 111 15.81 13.65 19.13
C LEU A 111 16.13 15.01 19.76
N ARG A 112 15.14 15.90 19.91
CA ARG A 112 15.29 17.20 20.59
C ARG A 112 15.14 17.15 22.11
N LEU A 113 14.67 16.02 22.63
CA LEU A 113 14.45 15.78 24.06
C LEU A 113 15.59 14.97 24.71
N LYS A 114 16.62 14.61 23.93
CA LYS A 114 17.90 14.07 24.42
C LYS A 114 18.95 15.17 24.45
#